data_AF-A0A5B8VB85-F1
#
_entry.id   AF-A0A5B8VB85-F1
#
_cell.length_a   1.000
_cell.length_b   1.000
_cell.length_c   1.000
_cell.angle_alpha   90.00
_cell.angle_beta   90.00
_cell.angle_gamma   90.00
#
_symmetry.space_group_name_H-M   'P 1'
#
loop_
_entity.id
_entity.type
_entity.pdbx_description
1 polymer ?
#
loop_
_entity_poly.entity_id
_entity_poly.type
_entity_poly.pdbx_seq_one_letter_code
_entity_poly.pdbx_strand_id
1 'polypeptide(L)' 'MQDIKDAICEYIKQRWIDPWEGSTRSFATAHDVDEKIIRKIANYKESSYSISVSSLEKMCTAREITLELFFKAIQR' A
#
# COMPACT_ATOMS: atom_id res chain seq x y z
N MET A 1 -15.26 9.48 10.29
CA MET A 1 -14.06 8.72 10.70
C MET A 1 -13.78 7.72 9.59
N GLN A 2 -12.64 7.82 8.90
CA GLN A 2 -12.34 6.96 7.75
C GLN A 2 -11.96 5.54 8.21
N ASP A 3 -12.47 4.53 7.50
CA ASP A 3 -12.13 3.12 7.71
C ASP A 3 -10.61 2.91 7.59
N ILE A 4 -10.03 2.12 8.49
CA ILE A 4 -8.59 1.85 8.51
C ILE A 4 -8.12 1.19 7.21
N LYS A 5 -8.92 0.30 6.62
CA LYS A 5 -8.57 -0.37 5.35
C LYS A 5 -8.43 0.65 4.21
N ASP A 6 -9.29 1.66 4.20
CA ASP A 6 -9.32 2.71 3.20
C ASP A 6 -8.16 3.67 3.42
N ALA A 7 -7.88 4.04 4.68
CA ALA A 7 -6.74 4.89 5.03
C ALA A 7 -5.40 4.26 4.64
N ILE A 8 -5.23 2.95 4.86
CA ILE A 8 -4.06 2.20 4.43
C ILE A 8 -3.93 2.25 2.90
N CYS A 9 -4.98 1.88 2.17
CA CYS A 9 -4.94 1.84 0.71
C CYS A 9 -4.74 3.23 0.10
N GLU A 10 -5.40 4.25 0.64
CA GLU A 10 -5.27 5.63 0.20
C GLU A 10 -3.85 6.15 0.37
N TYR A 11 -3.23 5.93 1.54
CA TYR A 11 -1.86 6.36 1.79
C TYR A 11 -0.88 5.67 0.85
N ILE A 12 -0.96 4.35 0.72
CA ILE A 12 -0.08 3.59 -0.19
C ILE A 12 -0.26 4.08 -1.63
N LYS A 13 -1.50 4.27 -2.07
CA LYS A 13 -1.79 4.75 -3.41
C LYS A 13 -1.16 6.13 -3.63
N GLN A 14 -1.50 7.11 -2.81
CA GLN A 14 -1.09 8.51 -3.03
C GLN A 14 0.39 8.77 -2.77
N ARG A 15 0.99 8.07 -1.81
CA ARG A 15 2.37 8.34 -1.39
C ARG A 15 3.38 7.40 -2.03
N TRP A 16 2.98 6.19 -2.41
CA TRP A 16 3.92 5.19 -2.91
C TRP A 16 3.69 4.82 -4.36
N ILE A 17 2.44 4.53 -4.76
CA ILE A 17 2.13 4.07 -6.13
C ILE A 17 2.05 5.23 -7.11
N ASP A 18 1.24 6.25 -6.81
CA ASP A 18 1.01 7.39 -7.73
C ASP A 18 2.32 8.14 -8.06
N PRO A 19 3.29 8.34 -7.13
CA PRO A 19 4.58 8.96 -7.44
C PRO A 19 5.62 8.03 -8.08
N TRP A 20 5.28 6.77 -8.36
CA TRP A 20 6.23 5.82 -8.94
C TRP A 20 6.33 5.98 -10.46
N GLU A 21 7.53 6.30 -10.95
CA GLU A 21 7.78 6.54 -12.38
C GLU A 21 7.80 5.26 -13.24
N GLY A 22 7.86 4.08 -12.61
CA GLY A 22 7.90 2.79 -13.31
C GLY A 22 6.52 2.16 -13.56
N SER A 23 6.51 0.96 -14.14
CA SER A 23 5.27 0.18 -14.31
C SER A 23 4.73 -0.36 -12.97
N THR A 24 3.43 -0.65 -12.90
CA THR A 24 2.80 -1.37 -11.77
C THR A 24 3.54 -2.65 -11.42
N ARG A 25 4.00 -3.40 -12.44
CA ARG A 25 4.81 -4.61 -12.25
C ARG A 25 6.13 -4.30 -11.56
N SER A 26 6.84 -3.26 -12.00
CA SER A 26 8.13 -2.87 -11.39
C SER A 26 7.96 -2.44 -9.92
N PHE A 27 6.88 -1.71 -9.60
CA PHE A 27 6.56 -1.36 -8.22
C PHE A 27 6.30 -2.62 -7.38
N ALA A 28 5.49 -3.54 -7.90
CA ALA A 28 5.14 -4.79 -7.22
C ALA A 28 6.39 -5.64 -6.92
N THR A 29 7.28 -5.80 -7.91
CA THR A 29 8.57 -6.49 -7.74
C THR A 29 9.47 -5.79 -6.73
N ALA A 30 9.57 -4.45 -6.78
CA ALA A 30 10.38 -3.69 -5.83
C ALA A 30 9.88 -3.80 -4.37
N HIS A 31 8.61 -4.11 -4.16
CA HIS A 31 8.00 -4.24 -2.83
C HIS A 31 7.64 -5.70 -2.46
N ASP A 32 8.17 -6.69 -3.19
CA ASP A 32 7.95 -8.14 -2.97
C ASP A 32 6.46 -8.54 -2.83
N VAL A 33 5.61 -7.98 -3.67
CA VAL A 33 4.17 -8.26 -3.70
C VAL A 33 3.69 -8.57 -5.12
N ASP A 34 2.54 -9.24 -5.23
CA ASP A 34 1.91 -9.50 -6.52
C ASP A 34 1.37 -8.21 -7.15
N GLU A 35 1.51 -8.08 -8.46
CA GLU A 35 0.94 -6.94 -9.20
C GLU A 35 -0.57 -6.80 -8.99
N LYS A 36 -1.28 -7.92 -8.76
CA LYS A 36 -2.71 -7.94 -8.44
C LYS A 36 -3.02 -7.19 -7.14
N ILE A 37 -2.12 -7.21 -6.14
CA ILE A 37 -2.27 -6.45 -4.90
C ILE A 37 -2.23 -4.95 -5.21
N ILE A 38 -1.23 -4.53 -5.99
CA ILE A 38 -1.08 -3.11 -6.38
C ILE A 38 -2.29 -2.62 -7.17
N ARG A 39 -2.81 -3.41 -8.11
CA ARG A 39 -4.04 -3.08 -8.86
C ARG A 39 -5.27 -2.97 -7.96
N LYS A 40 -5.38 -3.80 -6.92
CA LYS A 40 -6.49 -3.70 -5.95
C LYS A 40 -6.35 -2.47 -5.06
N ILE A 41 -5.13 -2.13 -4.62
CA ILE A 41 -4.87 -0.89 -3.88
C ILE A 41 -5.19 0.33 -4.74
N ALA A 42 -4.82 0.34 -6.02
CA ALA A 42 -5.14 1.45 -6.93
C ALA A 42 -6.66 1.66 -7.10
N ASN A 43 -7.44 0.58 -7.06
CA ASN A 43 -8.90 0.57 -7.24
C ASN A 43 -9.67 0.27 -5.92
N TYR A 44 -9.10 0.66 -4.76
CA TYR A 44 -9.68 0.35 -3.44
C TYR A 44 -11.04 1.00 -3.17
N LYS A 45 -11.46 1.98 -3.97
CA LYS A 45 -12.82 2.57 -3.87
C LYS A 45 -13.88 1.74 -4.58
N GLU A 46 -13.47 0.97 -5.58
CA GLU A 46 -14.37 0.12 -6.39
C GLU A 46 -14.48 -1.30 -5.81
N SER A 47 -13.55 -1.68 -4.93
CA SER A 47 -13.55 -2.95 -4.24
C SER A 47 -13.36 -2.69 -2.76
N SER A 48 -14.14 -3.29 -1.86
CA SER A 48 -13.91 -3.23 -0.41
C SER A 48 -12.66 -4.04 -0.02
N TYR A 49 -11.53 -3.73 -0.65
CA TYR A 49 -10.28 -4.43 -0.51
C TYR A 49 -9.64 -4.09 0.83
N SER A 50 -9.05 -5.11 1.44
CA SER A 50 -8.21 -4.99 2.62
C SER A 50 -6.91 -5.73 2.31
N ILE A 51 -5.79 -5.03 2.45
CA ILE A 51 -4.46 -5.64 2.32
C ILE A 51 -4.19 -6.55 3.52
N SER A 52 -3.51 -7.68 3.31
CA SER A 52 -3.05 -8.48 4.45
C SER A 52 -1.91 -7.76 5.18
N VAL A 53 -1.80 -8.01 6.49
CA VAL A 53 -0.69 -7.46 7.29
C VAL A 53 0.67 -7.90 6.74
N SER A 54 0.78 -9.14 6.27
CA SER A 54 2.02 -9.65 5.66
C SER A 54 2.42 -8.89 4.40
N SER A 55 1.48 -8.57 3.51
CA SER A 55 1.78 -7.76 2.32
C SER A 55 2.11 -6.33 2.68
N LEU A 56 1.43 -5.75 3.67
CA LEU A 56 1.74 -4.42 4.18
C LEU A 56 3.16 -4.36 4.77
N GLU A 57 3.54 -5.36 5.57
CA GLU A 57 4.86 -5.49 6.18
C GLU A 57 5.98 -5.55 5.12
N LYS A 58 5.80 -6.35 4.06
CA LYS A 58 6.75 -6.40 2.94
C LYS A 58 6.92 -5.03 2.27
N MET A 59 5.81 -4.35 2.00
CA MET A 59 5.84 -3.02 1.39
C MET A 59 6.49 -1.97 2.30
N CYS A 60 6.28 -2.06 3.61
CA CYS A 60 6.96 -1.23 4.60
C CYS A 60 8.47 -1.51 4.63
N THR A 61 8.86 -2.79 4.61
CA THR A 61 10.26 -3.24 4.61
C THR A 61 11.01 -2.73 3.39
N ALA A 62 10.42 -2.82 2.20
CA ALA A 62 10.99 -2.29 0.95
C ALA A 62 11.21 -0.76 0.97
N ARG A 63 10.54 -0.06 1.88
CA ARG A 63 10.66 1.39 2.10
C ARG A 63 11.42 1.75 3.37
N GLU A 64 12.05 0.77 4.01
CA GLU A 64 12.84 0.95 5.23
C GLU A 64 12.05 1.61 6.39
N ILE A 65 10.75 1.31 6.48
CA ILE A 65 9.89 1.76 7.59
C ILE A 65 9.26 0.58 8.31
N THR A 66 8.94 0.77 9.60
CA THR A 66 8.18 -0.22 10.38
C THR A 66 6.68 -0.04 10.20
N LEU A 67 5.89 -1.07 10.52
CA LEU A 67 4.43 -0.94 10.59
C LEU A 67 3.99 0.16 11.57
N GLU A 68 4.70 0.31 12.71
CA GLU A 68 4.41 1.38 13.66
C GLU A 68 4.58 2.77 13.04
N LEU A 69 5.68 3.00 12.30
CA LEU A 69 5.90 4.27 11.59
C LEU A 69 4.85 4.49 10.50
N PHE A 70 4.45 3.42 9.80
CA PHE A 70 3.38 3.48 8.83
C PHE A 70 2.05 3.91 9.47
N PHE A 71 1.64 3.28 10.58
CA PHE A 71 0.38 3.63 11.26
C PHE A 71 0.40 5.05 11.83
N LYS A 72 1.55 5.50 12.36
CA LYS A 72 1.76 6.92 12.72
C LYS A 72 1.57 7.85 11.52
N ALA A 73 2.08 7.48 10.34
CA ALA A 73 1.96 8.30 9.12
C ALA A 73 0.50 8.45 8.62
N ILE A 74 -0.36 7.46 8.88
CA ILE A 74 -1.80 7.53 8.59
C ILE A 74 -2.65 7.99 9.79
N GLN A 75 -2.01 8.47 10.86
CA GLN A 75 -2.66 8.97 12.07
C GLN A 75 -3.59 7.93 12.73
N ARG A 76 -3.05 6.73 12.96
CA ARG A 76 -3.72 5.61 13.63
C ARG A 76 -2.83 4.98 14.69
#